data_AF-A0A0D5ZDB5-F1
#
_entry.id   AF-A0A0D5ZDB5-F1
#
_cell.length_a   1.000
_cell.length_b   1.000
_cell.length_c   1.000
_cell.angle_alpha   90.00
_cell.angle_beta   90.00
_cell.angle_gamma   90.00
#
_symmetry.space_group_name_H-M   'P 1'
#
loop_
_entity.id
_entity.type
_entity.pdbx_description
1 polymer ?
#
loop_
_entity_poly.entity_id
_entity_poly.type
_entity_poly.pdbx_seq_one_letter_code
_entity_poly.pdbx_strand_id
1 'polypeptide(L)'
;MYSAAFVKLVEEEYMNVLRESNSLKNQYGFTKGHFPEYICSGVQKFRNWLTMALRTADIIIDDVSVSPEDVLVHAAISRSFAQPYELRHPKLISALSLFSKDDFEAIFGVARKSMFERGTDVDVSVCQFRVCFEHCELVMREIGRKKSFWRPSNADAEYVNDA
;
A
#
# COMPACT_ATOMS: atom_id res chain seq x y z
N MET A 1 -12.57 -23.07 -2.28
CA MET A 1 -13.55 -21.97 -2.54
C MET A 1 -13.28 -20.69 -1.73
N TYR A 2 -12.27 -20.67 -0.84
CA TYR A 2 -11.97 -19.53 0.05
C TYR A 2 -11.14 -18.41 -0.60
N SER A 3 -10.39 -18.70 -1.67
CA SER A 3 -9.53 -17.72 -2.35
C SER A 3 -10.31 -16.56 -2.98
N ALA A 4 -11.41 -16.86 -3.68
CA ALA A 4 -12.26 -15.83 -4.30
C ALA A 4 -12.96 -14.93 -3.26
N ALA A 5 -13.34 -15.51 -2.12
CA ALA A 5 -13.95 -14.75 -1.03
C ALA A 5 -12.95 -13.77 -0.38
N PHE A 6 -11.70 -14.21 -0.18
CA PHE A 6 -10.65 -13.34 0.36
C PHE A 6 -10.30 -12.19 -0.59
N VAL A 7 -10.15 -12.47 -1.88
CA VAL A 7 -9.93 -11.43 -2.90
C VAL A 7 -11.05 -10.40 -2.87
N LYS A 8 -12.30 -10.86 -2.85
CA LYS A 8 -13.47 -9.97 -2.82
C LYS A 8 -13.50 -9.11 -1.56
N LEU A 9 -13.18 -9.67 -0.39
CA LEU A 9 -13.09 -8.94 0.87
C LEU A 9 -12.06 -7.80 0.79
N VAL A 10 -10.88 -8.06 0.21
CA VAL A 10 -9.86 -7.02 0.02
C VAL A 10 -10.34 -5.93 -0.93
N GLU A 11 -11.01 -6.29 -2.02
CA GLU A 11 -11.60 -5.31 -2.95
C GLU A 11 -12.72 -4.48 -2.29
N GLU A 12 -13.56 -5.09 -1.45
CA GLU A 12 -14.63 -4.42 -0.72
C GLU A 12 -14.07 -3.41 0.30
N GLU A 13 -13.06 -3.79 1.07
CA GLU A 13 -12.41 -2.88 2.03
C GLU A 13 -11.69 -1.72 1.34
N TYR A 14 -11.02 -1.97 0.21
CA TYR A 14 -10.47 -0.89 -0.60
C TYR A 14 -11.55 0.08 -1.11
N MET A 15 -12.68 -0.45 -1.58
CA MET A 15 -13.81 0.38 -2.02
C MET A 15 -14.45 1.16 -0.87
N ASN A 16 -14.44 0.63 0.35
CA ASN A 16 -14.90 1.34 1.55
C ASN A 16 -14.04 2.58 1.81
N VAL A 17 -12.71 2.45 1.73
CA VAL A 17 -11.76 3.56 1.88
C VAL A 17 -12.01 4.65 0.83
N LEU A 18 -12.24 4.26 -0.43
CA LEU A 18 -12.58 5.21 -1.49
C LEU A 18 -13.93 5.90 -1.24
N ARG A 19 -14.94 5.17 -0.75
CA ARG A 19 -16.27 5.73 -0.47
C ARG A 19 -16.22 6.74 0.67
N GLU A 20 -15.50 6.41 1.76
CA GLU A 20 -15.27 7.32 2.89
C GLU A 20 -14.54 8.59 2.42
N SER A 21 -13.46 8.41 1.65
CA SER A 21 -12.67 9.54 1.12
C SER A 21 -13.51 10.45 0.22
N ASN A 22 -14.34 9.88 -0.67
CA ASN A 22 -15.23 10.65 -1.54
C ASN A 22 -16.39 11.32 -0.77
N SER A 23 -16.92 10.65 0.26
CA SER A 23 -17.95 11.24 1.13
C SER A 23 -17.41 12.48 1.84
N LEU A 24 -16.22 12.39 2.41
CA LEU A 24 -15.53 13.52 3.05
C LEU A 24 -15.22 14.64 2.05
N LYS A 25 -14.80 14.28 0.83
CA LYS A 25 -14.58 15.25 -0.26
C LYS A 25 -15.85 16.07 -0.55
N ASN A 26 -16.98 15.38 -0.66
CA ASN A 26 -18.26 16.01 -0.98
C ASN A 26 -18.79 16.85 0.19
N GLN A 27 -18.49 16.45 1.43
CA GLN A 27 -18.95 17.15 2.63
C GLN A 27 -18.15 18.43 2.93
N TYR A 28 -16.82 18.41 2.73
CA TYR A 28 -15.94 19.50 3.15
C TYR A 28 -15.33 20.32 2.01
N GLY A 29 -15.48 19.87 0.75
CA GLY A 29 -14.84 20.46 -0.42
C GLY A 29 -13.32 20.22 -0.47
N PHE A 30 -12.71 20.48 -1.63
CA PHE A 30 -11.25 20.39 -1.82
C PHE A 30 -10.46 21.52 -1.16
N THR A 31 -11.13 22.57 -0.69
CA THR A 31 -10.52 23.84 -0.26
C THR A 31 -9.95 23.83 1.14
N LYS A 32 -10.11 22.74 1.91
CA LYS A 32 -9.52 22.61 3.25
C LYS A 32 -8.27 21.74 3.18
N GLY A 33 -7.14 22.27 3.66
CA GLY A 33 -5.84 21.59 3.75
C GLY A 33 -5.83 20.26 4.52
N HIS A 34 -6.96 19.86 5.12
CA HIS A 34 -7.15 18.57 5.79
C HIS A 34 -7.52 17.42 4.84
N PHE A 35 -7.94 17.70 3.60
CA PHE A 35 -8.37 16.63 2.68
C PHE A 35 -7.25 15.60 2.38
N PRO A 36 -5.99 16.01 2.13
CA PRO A 36 -4.88 15.07 2.01
C PRO A 36 -4.67 14.23 3.27
N GLU A 37 -4.77 14.83 4.46
CA GLU A 37 -4.58 14.13 5.75
C GLU A 37 -5.59 13.00 5.95
N TYR A 38 -6.87 13.23 5.61
CA TYR A 38 -7.91 12.21 5.71
C TYR A 38 -7.71 11.05 4.74
N ILE A 39 -7.34 11.34 3.48
CA ILE A 39 -7.02 10.29 2.50
C ILE A 39 -5.85 9.45 3.01
N CYS A 40 -4.78 10.09 3.50
CA CYS A 40 -3.62 9.35 4.01
C CYS A 40 -3.98 8.49 5.22
N SER A 41 -4.83 9.01 6.12
CA SER A 41 -5.34 8.24 7.25
C SER A 41 -6.13 7.01 6.79
N GLY A 42 -7.01 7.16 5.79
CA GLY A 42 -7.75 6.06 5.19
C GLY A 42 -6.84 5.01 4.54
N VAL A 43 -5.86 5.44 3.74
CA VAL A 43 -4.87 4.56 3.12
C VAL A 43 -4.04 3.83 4.18
N GLN A 44 -3.59 4.51 5.23
CA GLN A 44 -2.83 3.87 6.30
C GLN A 44 -3.67 2.84 7.06
N LYS A 45 -4.94 3.16 7.36
CA LYS A 45 -5.89 2.20 7.98
C LYS A 45 -6.05 0.96 7.11
N PHE A 46 -6.27 1.13 5.80
CA PHE A 46 -6.37 0.02 4.86
C PHE A 46 -5.11 -0.85 4.85
N ARG A 47 -3.93 -0.23 4.78
CA ARG A 47 -2.66 -0.96 4.77
C ARG A 47 -2.42 -1.75 6.05
N ASN A 48 -2.73 -1.16 7.20
CA ASN A 48 -2.64 -1.85 8.49
C ASN A 48 -3.63 -3.02 8.54
N TRP A 49 -4.86 -2.79 8.11
CA TRP A 49 -5.88 -3.84 8.02
C TRP A 49 -5.42 -4.99 7.11
N LEU A 50 -4.95 -4.70 5.90
CA LEU A 50 -4.52 -5.72 4.96
C LEU A 50 -3.30 -6.50 5.49
N THR A 51 -2.33 -5.80 6.07
CA THR A 51 -1.16 -6.45 6.68
C THR A 51 -1.57 -7.41 7.79
N MET A 52 -2.57 -7.03 8.60
CA MET A 52 -3.09 -7.93 9.62
C MET A 52 -3.91 -9.08 9.03
N ALA A 53 -4.75 -8.81 8.05
CA ALA A 53 -5.54 -9.82 7.36
C ALA A 53 -4.64 -10.90 6.74
N LEU A 54 -3.55 -10.51 6.08
CA LEU A 54 -2.54 -11.43 5.53
C LEU A 54 -1.93 -12.34 6.61
N ARG A 55 -1.65 -11.81 7.80
CA ARG A 55 -1.06 -12.61 8.90
C ARG A 55 -2.04 -13.59 9.54
N THR A 56 -3.34 -13.29 9.48
CA THR A 56 -4.37 -14.08 10.18
C THR A 56 -5.21 -14.95 9.26
N ALA A 57 -5.20 -14.67 7.95
CA ALA A 57 -5.99 -15.42 6.99
C ALA A 57 -5.38 -16.79 6.75
N ASP A 58 -6.17 -17.82 7.00
CA ASP A 58 -5.89 -19.18 6.55
C ASP A 58 -6.73 -19.46 5.30
N ILE A 59 -6.07 -19.70 4.17
CA ILE A 59 -6.74 -19.95 2.90
C ILE A 59 -6.48 -21.38 2.47
N ILE A 60 -7.54 -22.17 2.41
CA ILE A 60 -7.49 -23.57 2.00
C ILE A 60 -8.09 -23.69 0.58
N ILE A 61 -7.31 -24.28 -0.32
CA ILE A 61 -7.72 -24.63 -1.69
C ILE A 61 -7.48 -26.11 -1.87
N ASP A 62 -8.54 -26.88 -2.10
CA ASP A 62 -8.48 -28.33 -2.32
C ASP A 62 -7.65 -29.07 -1.24
N ASP A 63 -7.93 -28.78 0.03
CA ASP A 63 -7.24 -29.28 1.22
C ASP A 63 -5.76 -28.90 1.36
N VAL A 64 -5.27 -27.99 0.52
CA VAL A 64 -3.92 -27.42 0.60
C VAL A 64 -4.00 -26.00 1.16
N SER A 65 -3.21 -25.72 2.20
CA SER A 65 -3.04 -24.35 2.72
C SER A 65 -2.18 -23.54 1.76
N VAL A 66 -2.68 -22.37 1.37
CA VAL A 66 -2.03 -21.46 0.42
C VAL A 66 -1.82 -20.12 1.11
N SER A 67 -0.65 -19.50 0.88
CA SER A 67 -0.37 -18.20 1.46
C SER A 67 -1.34 -17.14 0.91
N PRO A 68 -1.90 -16.26 1.76
CA PRO A 68 -2.79 -15.21 1.29
C PRO A 68 -2.08 -14.22 0.36
N GLU A 69 -0.77 -14.01 0.51
CA GLU A 69 0.05 -13.23 -0.40
C GLU A 69 0.05 -13.81 -1.81
N ASP A 70 0.22 -15.13 -1.96
CA ASP A 70 0.17 -15.81 -3.26
C ASP A 70 -1.21 -15.65 -3.90
N VAL A 71 -2.27 -15.80 -3.10
CA VAL A 71 -3.65 -15.64 -3.57
C VAL A 71 -3.89 -14.25 -4.14
N LEU A 72 -3.46 -13.19 -3.44
CA LEU A 72 -3.65 -11.82 -3.91
C LEU A 72 -2.83 -11.50 -5.16
N VAL A 73 -1.54 -11.90 -5.18
CA VAL A 73 -0.67 -11.61 -6.34
C VAL A 73 -1.16 -12.37 -7.57
N HIS A 74 -1.53 -13.64 -7.42
CA HIS A 74 -2.07 -14.44 -8.51
C HIS A 74 -3.42 -13.87 -9.01
N ALA A 75 -4.31 -13.47 -8.10
CA ALA A 75 -5.57 -12.84 -8.48
C ALA A 75 -5.36 -11.51 -9.21
N ALA A 76 -4.41 -10.69 -8.76
CA ALA A 76 -4.12 -9.39 -9.36
C ALA A 76 -3.62 -9.50 -10.82
N ILE A 77 -2.85 -10.55 -11.15
CA ILE A 77 -2.35 -10.77 -12.52
C ILE A 77 -3.29 -11.63 -13.39
N SER A 78 -4.36 -12.17 -12.81
CA SER A 78 -5.29 -13.07 -13.52
C SER A 78 -6.10 -12.31 -14.56
N ARG A 79 -6.19 -12.86 -15.78
CA ARG A 79 -6.92 -12.27 -16.91
C ARG A 79 -8.17 -13.07 -17.29
N SER A 80 -9.16 -12.41 -17.89
CA SER A 80 -10.31 -13.07 -18.51
C SER A 80 -9.83 -14.08 -19.56
N PHE A 81 -10.59 -15.14 -19.80
CA PHE A 81 -10.29 -16.08 -20.90
C PHE A 81 -10.88 -15.63 -22.24
N ALA A 82 -11.80 -14.66 -22.21
CA ALA A 82 -12.43 -14.09 -23.40
C ALA A 82 -11.77 -12.76 -23.77
N GLN A 83 -11.56 -12.52 -25.06
CA GLN A 83 -11.04 -11.24 -25.55
C GLN A 83 -12.03 -10.10 -25.26
N PRO A 84 -11.54 -8.90 -24.89
CA PRO A 84 -10.15 -8.55 -24.63
C PRO A 84 -9.66 -9.14 -23.29
N TYR A 85 -8.46 -9.74 -23.26
CA TYR A 85 -7.89 -10.46 -22.10
C TYR A 85 -7.57 -9.50 -20.93
N GLU A 86 -8.61 -8.95 -20.33
CA GLU A 86 -8.56 -7.93 -19.29
C GLU A 86 -8.31 -8.53 -17.92
N LEU A 87 -7.71 -7.71 -17.05
CA LEU A 87 -7.43 -8.09 -15.66
C LEU A 87 -8.76 -8.27 -14.93
N ARG A 88 -8.92 -9.40 -14.22
CA ARG A 88 -10.18 -9.74 -13.54
C ARG A 88 -10.44 -8.89 -12.31
N HIS A 89 -9.36 -8.46 -11.64
CA HIS A 89 -9.41 -7.79 -10.34
C HIS A 89 -8.69 -6.44 -10.40
N PRO A 90 -9.15 -5.47 -11.22
CA PRO A 90 -8.48 -4.18 -11.35
C PRO A 90 -8.47 -3.38 -10.04
N LYS A 91 -9.48 -3.58 -9.17
CA LYS A 91 -9.53 -2.94 -7.86
C LYS A 91 -8.45 -3.47 -6.93
N LEU A 92 -8.17 -4.77 -6.99
CA LEU A 92 -7.08 -5.37 -6.22
C LEU A 92 -5.73 -4.78 -6.64
N ILE A 93 -5.52 -4.53 -7.94
CA ILE A 93 -4.29 -3.88 -8.44
C ILE A 93 -4.14 -2.49 -7.84
N SER A 94 -5.22 -1.68 -7.86
CA SER A 94 -5.21 -0.37 -7.21
C SER A 94 -4.93 -0.48 -5.71
N ALA A 95 -5.56 -1.43 -5.02
CA ALA A 95 -5.37 -1.63 -3.59
C ALA A 95 -3.92 -2.00 -3.24
N LEU A 96 -3.30 -2.90 -3.99
CA LEU A 96 -1.91 -3.32 -3.80
C LEU A 96 -0.91 -2.21 -4.18
N SER A 97 -1.27 -1.34 -5.13
CA SER A 97 -0.44 -0.19 -5.51
C SER A 97 -0.36 0.92 -4.44
N LEU A 98 -1.14 0.81 -3.36
CA LEU A 98 -1.07 1.74 -2.21
C LEU A 98 0.16 1.51 -1.32
N PHE A 99 0.85 0.38 -1.47
CA PHE A 99 2.06 0.09 -0.72
C PHE A 99 3.26 0.75 -1.40
N SER A 100 4.20 1.25 -0.58
CA SER A 100 5.50 1.64 -1.11
C SER A 100 6.24 0.39 -1.59
N LYS A 101 7.22 0.57 -2.48
CA LYS A 101 8.13 -0.51 -2.90
C LYS A 101 8.67 -1.29 -1.70
N ASP A 102 9.20 -0.61 -0.69
CA ASP A 102 9.84 -1.25 0.46
C ASP A 102 8.83 -2.04 1.30
N ASP A 103 7.63 -1.49 1.51
CA ASP A 103 6.56 -2.17 2.25
C ASP A 103 6.02 -3.38 1.46
N PHE A 104 5.88 -3.24 0.15
CA PHE A 104 5.44 -4.31 -0.73
C PHE A 104 6.46 -5.46 -0.72
N GLU A 105 7.75 -5.15 -0.86
CA GLU A 105 8.81 -6.14 -0.83
C GLU A 105 8.91 -6.82 0.55
N ALA A 106 8.69 -6.10 1.64
CA ALA A 106 8.68 -6.65 2.99
C ALA A 106 7.51 -7.61 3.25
N ILE A 107 6.34 -7.34 2.66
CA ILE A 107 5.12 -8.14 2.85
C ILE A 107 5.07 -9.32 1.88
N PHE A 108 5.21 -9.05 0.58
CA PHE A 108 5.00 -10.04 -0.48
C PHE A 108 6.31 -10.68 -0.96
N GLY A 109 7.45 -10.05 -0.75
CA GLY A 109 8.74 -10.48 -1.27
C GLY A 109 9.06 -9.91 -2.66
N VAL A 110 10.36 -9.76 -2.93
CA VAL A 110 10.89 -9.15 -4.18
C VAL A 110 10.41 -9.89 -5.43
N ALA A 111 10.40 -11.23 -5.40
CA ALA A 111 9.97 -12.03 -6.55
C ALA A 111 8.50 -11.79 -6.93
N ARG A 112 7.62 -11.68 -5.93
CA ARG A 112 6.19 -11.44 -6.15
C ARG A 112 5.91 -10.03 -6.63
N LYS A 113 6.64 -9.03 -6.11
CA LYS A 113 6.59 -7.67 -6.64
C LYS A 113 6.92 -7.64 -8.14
N SER A 114 8.03 -8.23 -8.56
CA SER A 114 8.39 -8.27 -9.98
C SER A 114 7.37 -9.02 -10.83
N MET A 115 6.70 -10.04 -10.29
CA MET A 115 5.60 -10.73 -10.96
C MET A 115 4.37 -9.83 -11.12
N PHE A 116 3.99 -9.12 -10.05
CA PHE A 116 2.88 -8.17 -10.04
C PHE A 116 3.09 -7.05 -11.07
N GLU A 117 4.25 -6.40 -11.06
CA GLU A 117 4.55 -5.28 -11.97
C GLU A 117 4.46 -5.70 -13.44
N ARG A 118 5.06 -6.85 -13.79
CA ARG A 118 4.99 -7.39 -15.16
C ARG A 118 3.58 -7.85 -15.55
N GLY A 119 2.82 -8.44 -14.62
CA GLY A 119 1.50 -8.97 -14.91
C GLY A 119 0.42 -7.90 -15.08
N THR A 120 0.59 -6.78 -14.36
CA THR A 120 -0.39 -5.69 -14.28
C THR A 120 -0.02 -4.45 -15.10
N ASP A 121 1.24 -4.32 -15.53
CA ASP A 121 1.79 -3.12 -16.16
C ASP A 121 1.73 -1.87 -15.24
N VAL A 122 1.85 -2.10 -13.93
CA VAL A 122 1.87 -1.06 -12.89
C VAL A 122 3.18 -1.13 -12.13
N ASP A 123 3.92 -0.02 -12.08
CA ASP A 123 5.15 0.10 -11.28
C ASP A 123 4.81 0.42 -9.80
N VAL A 124 5.33 -0.38 -8.86
CA VAL A 124 5.10 -0.15 -7.44
C VAL A 124 6.01 0.98 -6.98
N SER A 125 5.41 2.16 -6.83
CA SER A 125 6.16 3.39 -6.60
C SER A 125 6.94 3.36 -5.27
N VAL A 126 8.11 4.00 -5.27
CA VAL A 126 8.88 4.22 -4.04
C VAL A 126 8.14 5.15 -3.07
N CYS A 127 7.30 6.05 -3.60
CA CYS A 127 6.57 6.98 -2.76
C CYS A 127 5.20 6.45 -2.32
N GLN A 128 5.12 6.08 -1.03
CA GLN A 128 3.91 5.77 -0.27
C GLN A 128 2.76 6.80 -0.41
N PHE A 129 3.11 8.05 -0.69
CA PHE A 129 2.22 9.20 -0.64
C PHE A 129 1.95 9.85 -1.99
N ARG A 130 2.22 9.21 -3.13
CA ARG A 130 1.94 9.84 -4.44
C ARG A 130 0.46 10.22 -4.60
N VAL A 131 -0.43 9.47 -3.95
CA VAL A 131 -1.87 9.73 -3.87
C VAL A 131 -2.21 10.87 -2.90
N CYS A 132 -1.35 11.12 -1.91
CA CYS A 132 -1.51 12.13 -0.87
C CYS A 132 -0.84 13.48 -1.20
N PHE A 133 0.27 13.44 -1.95
CA PHE A 133 1.08 14.59 -2.32
C PHE A 133 1.58 14.40 -3.76
N GLU A 134 1.06 15.20 -4.70
CA GLU A 134 1.51 15.20 -6.10
C GLU A 134 3.02 15.49 -6.24
N HIS A 135 3.62 16.13 -5.23
CA HIS A 135 5.04 16.52 -5.18
C HIS A 135 5.93 15.63 -4.32
N CYS A 136 5.52 14.39 -4.03
CA CYS A 136 6.26 13.52 -3.12
C CYS A 136 7.75 13.34 -3.47
N GLU A 137 8.11 13.29 -4.75
CA GLU A 137 9.51 13.20 -5.17
C GLU A 137 10.35 14.43 -4.75
N LEU A 138 9.73 15.61 -4.72
CA LEU A 138 10.37 16.86 -4.28
C LEU A 138 10.58 16.85 -2.77
N VAL A 139 9.57 16.41 -2.00
CA VAL A 139 9.66 16.29 -0.53
C VAL A 139 10.73 15.26 -0.14
N MET A 140 10.77 14.10 -0.81
CA MET A 140 11.79 13.07 -0.55
C MET A 140 13.20 13.54 -0.95
N ARG A 141 13.36 14.30 -2.05
CA ARG A 141 14.66 14.93 -2.39
C ARG A 141 15.11 15.95 -1.34
N GLU A 142 14.20 16.74 -0.81
CA GLU A 142 14.53 17.72 0.24
C GLU A 142 14.86 17.07 1.58
N ILE A 143 14.13 16.01 1.98
CA ILE A 143 14.43 15.23 3.18
C ILE A 143 15.77 14.49 3.03
N GLY A 144 16.05 13.91 1.85
CA GLY A 144 17.34 13.29 1.52
C GLY A 144 18.51 14.29 1.60
N ARG A 145 18.30 15.54 1.16
CA ARG A 145 19.26 16.64 1.34
C ARG A 145 19.44 17.09 2.79
N LYS A 146 18.41 16.99 3.64
CA LYS A 146 18.50 17.35 5.06
C LYS A 146 19.16 16.27 5.92
N LYS A 147 19.11 14.98 5.52
CA LYS A 147 19.83 13.91 6.21
C LYS A 147 21.37 14.00 6.09
N SER A 148 21.91 14.71 5.08
CA SER A 148 23.34 15.02 5.03
C SER A 148 23.75 16.25 5.86
N PHE A 149 22.78 16.95 6.48
CA PHE A 149 23.04 18.15 7.28
C PHE A 149 22.97 17.92 8.79
N TRP A 150 22.33 16.83 9.24
CA TRP A 150 22.41 16.42 10.65
C TRP A 150 23.67 15.58 10.89
N ARG A 151 24.82 16.26 10.98
CA ARG A 151 25.83 15.80 11.95
C ARG A 151 25.27 16.14 13.32
N PRO A 152 25.24 15.20 14.29
CA PRO A 152 25.11 15.60 15.68
C PRO A 152 26.27 16.58 15.95
N SER A 153 25.97 17.82 16.32
CA SER A 153 26.98 18.64 16.96
C SER A 153 27.37 17.91 18.24
N ASN A 154 28.67 17.71 18.48
CA ASN A 154 29.22 17.12 19.72
C ASN A 154 28.96 18.01 20.97
N ALA A 155 27.78 18.62 21.09
CA ALA A 155 27.42 19.52 22.18
C ALA A 155 26.71 18.81 23.35
N ASP A 156 26.33 17.53 23.20
CA ASP A 156 25.63 16.77 24.25
C ASP A 156 26.52 15.75 24.97
N ALA A 157 27.85 15.92 24.94
CA ALA A 157 28.82 15.03 25.59
C ALA A 157 29.45 15.61 26.88
N GLU A 158 28.82 16.58 27.52
CA GLU A 158 29.20 17.04 28.85
C GLU A 158 27.96 17.07 29.74
N TYR A 159 27.67 15.98 30.45
CA TYR A 159 27.04 15.98 31.78
C TYR A 159 26.95 14.53 32.30
N VAL A 160 28.11 13.91 32.56
CA VAL A 160 28.23 12.89 33.60
C VAL A 160 29.61 13.03 34.22
N ASN A 161 29.72 13.88 35.24
CA ASN A 161 30.61 13.67 36.37
C ASN A 161 30.09 14.49 37.56
N ASP A 162 30.26 13.91 38.74
CA ASP A 162 29.97 14.42 40.08
C ASP A 162 28.57 14.12 40.67
N ALA A 163 28.44 12.88 41.16
CA ALA A 163 27.97 12.56 42.51
C ALA A 163 28.41 11.14 42.92
#